data_AF-A0A260AJA1-F1
#
_entry.id   AF-A0A260AJA1-F1
#
_cell.length_a   1.000
_cell.length_b   1.000
_cell.length_c   1.000
_cell.angle_alpha   90.00
_cell.angle_beta   90.00
_cell.angle_gamma   90.00
#
_symmetry.space_group_name_H-M   'P 1'
#
loop_
_entity.id
_entity.type
_entity.pdbx_description
1 polymer ?
#
loop_
_entity_poly.entity_id
_entity_poly.type
_entity_poly.pdbx_seq_one_letter_code
_entity_poly.pdbx_strand_id
1 'polypeptide(L)'
;MNSNGDVKAGVLPAIPRILDIDLDFFVQPVVTNPEPGSRPCVEGHTVWAEDRAIDFLRENCGLVGRTPGILTEKHDALFYRWRGVIDSGVLAAPFHVTHLDAHADLGSGDLGYKYLMTSLLLRDHRERSHPDPPPGKVGVTEGNFLLFAIACRWISDLSYIYGDGGGSDELRFVMQGFNLESDSIQLACMSPKELSAMVSSPRGRPPSIEHLEPAVPYNSQNWRNFQADQPYDFVCLTRSPQYSPATADPLFEVIADLFIEPI
;
A
#
# COMPACT_ATOMS: atom_id res chain seq x y z
N MET A 1 22.77 -48.53 -18.85
CA MET A 1 21.49 -48.60 -18.12
C MET A 1 21.86 -48.76 -16.65
N ASN A 2 21.69 -47.83 -15.73
CA ASN A 2 20.72 -46.74 -15.62
C ASN A 2 21.37 -45.43 -15.17
N SER A 3 20.79 -44.35 -15.66
CA SER A 3 21.00 -42.95 -15.31
C SER A 3 20.47 -42.65 -13.92
N ASN A 4 21.34 -42.16 -13.02
CA ASN A 4 20.92 -41.38 -11.86
C ASN A 4 20.55 -39.98 -12.35
N GLY A 5 19.25 -39.69 -12.35
CA GLY A 5 18.76 -38.33 -12.54
C GLY A 5 18.99 -37.52 -11.28
N ASP A 6 19.88 -36.56 -11.36
CA ASP A 6 19.99 -35.50 -10.36
C ASP A 6 18.68 -34.71 -10.34
N VAL A 7 17.94 -34.85 -9.24
CA VAL A 7 16.84 -33.94 -8.93
C VAL A 7 17.49 -32.61 -8.54
N LYS A 8 17.55 -31.67 -9.49
CA LYS A 8 17.87 -30.27 -9.18
C LYS A 8 16.85 -29.79 -8.15
N ALA A 9 17.33 -29.41 -6.96
CA ALA A 9 16.55 -28.64 -6.00
C ALA A 9 15.99 -27.42 -6.74
N GLY A 10 14.67 -27.38 -6.91
CA GLY A 10 13.99 -26.26 -7.55
C GLY A 10 14.24 -25.01 -6.69
N VAL A 11 14.93 -24.03 -7.27
CA VAL A 11 14.94 -22.68 -6.72
C VAL A 11 13.48 -22.22 -6.74
N LEU A 12 12.90 -21.97 -5.57
CA LEU A 12 11.59 -21.34 -5.49
C LEU A 12 11.69 -20.00 -6.24
N PRO A 13 10.72 -19.66 -7.10
CA PRO A 13 10.75 -18.38 -7.79
C PRO A 13 10.83 -17.25 -6.76
N ALA A 14 11.64 -16.24 -7.05
CA ALA A 14 11.72 -15.05 -6.21
C ALA A 14 10.33 -14.41 -6.10
N ILE A 15 9.98 -13.94 -4.90
CA ILE A 15 8.76 -13.19 -4.65
C ILE A 15 8.89 -11.84 -5.38
N PRO A 16 7.93 -11.44 -6.25
CA PRO A 16 8.01 -10.18 -6.96
C PRO A 16 8.07 -8.99 -5.99
N ARG A 17 8.77 -7.92 -6.37
CA ARG A 17 8.91 -6.70 -5.59
C ARG A 17 8.30 -5.51 -6.31
N ILE A 18 7.37 -4.84 -5.64
CA ILE A 18 6.68 -3.65 -6.13
C ILE A 18 7.19 -2.43 -5.38
N LEU A 19 7.55 -1.39 -6.13
CA LEU A 19 7.64 -0.03 -5.61
C LEU A 19 6.33 0.69 -5.93
N ASP A 20 5.58 1.06 -4.91
CA ASP A 20 4.37 1.85 -5.00
C ASP A 20 4.68 3.29 -4.57
N ILE A 21 4.39 4.25 -5.45
CA ILE A 21 4.72 5.66 -5.27
C ILE A 21 3.43 6.48 -5.34
N ASP A 22 3.04 7.10 -4.24
CA ASP A 22 2.13 8.24 -4.29
C ASP A 22 2.93 9.53 -4.49
N LEU A 23 2.44 10.40 -5.36
CA LEU A 23 3.02 11.70 -5.63
C LEU A 23 3.02 12.61 -4.39
N ASP A 24 2.07 12.42 -3.47
CA ASP A 24 1.95 13.24 -2.27
C ASP A 24 3.12 13.06 -1.28
N PHE A 25 3.88 11.97 -1.41
CA PHE A 25 5.17 11.76 -0.73
C PHE A 25 6.14 12.93 -0.93
N PHE A 26 6.08 13.57 -2.11
CA PHE A 26 6.93 14.69 -2.50
C PHE A 26 6.33 16.06 -2.15
N VAL A 27 5.18 16.11 -1.49
CA VAL A 27 4.42 17.34 -1.18
C VAL A 27 4.56 17.70 0.29
N GLN A 28 4.76 18.99 0.57
CA GLN A 28 4.84 19.53 1.93
C GLN A 28 4.04 20.83 2.10
N PRO A 29 3.37 21.04 3.24
CA PRO A 29 3.11 20.05 4.29
C PRO A 29 2.20 18.92 3.81
N VAL A 30 2.16 17.80 4.54
CA VAL A 30 1.26 16.68 4.24
C VAL A 30 -0.20 17.15 4.28
N VAL A 31 -0.96 16.79 3.25
CA VAL A 31 -2.37 17.15 3.13
C VAL A 31 -3.22 16.17 3.93
N THR A 32 -3.73 16.63 5.07
CA THR A 32 -4.66 15.84 5.89
C THR A 32 -6.08 16.36 5.75
N ASN A 33 -7.04 15.44 5.62
CA ASN A 33 -8.47 15.76 5.45
C ASN A 33 -8.74 16.67 4.22
N PRO A 34 -8.37 16.23 3.00
CA PRO A 34 -8.56 17.03 1.80
C PRO A 34 -10.03 17.34 1.53
N GLU A 35 -10.29 18.46 0.85
CA GLU A 35 -11.63 18.79 0.37
C GLU A 35 -12.00 17.86 -0.81
N PRO A 36 -13.12 17.11 -0.73
CA PRO A 36 -13.48 16.16 -1.77
C PRO A 36 -13.62 16.81 -3.15
N GLY A 37 -12.89 16.28 -4.13
CA GLY A 37 -12.94 16.75 -5.52
C GLY A 37 -12.12 18.01 -5.80
N SER A 38 -11.44 18.57 -4.81
CA SER A 38 -10.55 19.72 -4.96
C SER A 38 -9.10 19.28 -4.81
N ARG A 39 -8.20 20.01 -5.49
CA ARG A 39 -6.76 19.89 -5.25
C ARG A 39 -6.33 20.83 -4.11
N PRO A 40 -5.23 20.53 -3.39
CA PRO A 40 -4.60 21.47 -2.46
C PRO A 40 -4.19 22.78 -3.16
N CYS A 41 -4.24 23.90 -2.44
CA CYS A 41 -3.82 25.19 -2.97
C CYS A 41 -2.32 25.23 -3.24
N VAL A 42 -1.92 25.87 -4.34
CA VAL A 42 -0.51 25.94 -4.76
C VAL A 42 0.33 26.83 -3.84
N GLU A 43 -0.27 27.87 -3.25
CA GLU A 43 0.44 28.79 -2.35
C GLU A 43 0.72 28.18 -0.97
N GLY A 44 -0.04 27.16 -0.59
CA GLY A 44 0.10 26.49 0.71
C GLY A 44 1.03 25.27 0.69
N HIS A 45 1.45 24.82 -0.49
CA HIS A 45 2.16 23.57 -0.65
C HIS A 45 3.39 23.73 -1.54
N THR A 46 4.48 23.11 -1.13
CA THR A 46 5.72 22.97 -1.90
C THR A 46 5.85 21.53 -2.38
N VAL A 47 6.38 21.36 -3.57
CA VAL A 47 6.74 20.05 -4.14
C VAL A 47 8.26 19.96 -4.15
N TRP A 48 8.81 18.76 -3.96
CA TRP A 48 10.24 18.55 -4.15
C TRP A 48 10.68 19.00 -5.55
N ALA A 49 11.91 19.50 -5.64
CA ALA A 49 12.55 19.77 -6.92
C ALA A 49 12.73 18.45 -7.70
N GLU A 50 12.57 18.51 -9.02
CA GLU A 50 12.62 17.35 -9.90
C GLU A 50 13.93 16.57 -9.78
N ASP A 51 15.07 17.27 -9.77
CA ASP A 51 16.40 16.67 -9.61
C ASP A 51 16.53 15.91 -8.29
N ARG A 52 16.09 16.51 -7.19
CA ARG A 52 16.10 15.87 -5.87
C ARG A 52 15.23 14.61 -5.83
N ALA A 53 14.03 14.65 -6.40
CA ALA A 53 13.14 13.50 -6.42
C ALA A 53 13.70 12.36 -7.29
N ILE A 54 14.26 12.69 -8.46
CA ILE A 54 14.91 11.73 -9.35
C ILE A 54 16.14 11.10 -8.68
N ASP A 55 16.96 11.91 -8.01
CA ASP A 55 18.15 11.41 -7.31
C ASP A 55 17.75 10.46 -6.18
N PHE A 56 16.72 10.78 -5.39
CA PHE A 56 16.19 9.85 -4.37
C PHE A 56 15.68 8.53 -4.99
N LEU A 57 14.93 8.58 -6.09
CA LEU A 57 14.43 7.38 -6.76
C LEU A 57 15.58 6.53 -7.34
N ARG A 58 16.67 7.14 -7.79
CA ARG A 58 17.85 6.43 -8.30
C ARG A 58 18.72 5.87 -7.18
N GLU A 59 19.07 6.70 -6.21
CA GLU A 59 20.08 6.41 -5.20
C GLU A 59 19.50 5.58 -4.06
N ASN A 60 18.34 5.98 -3.51
CA ASN A 60 17.71 5.28 -2.40
C ASN A 60 16.80 4.15 -2.86
N CYS A 61 16.03 4.35 -3.95
CA CYS A 61 15.10 3.32 -4.44
C CYS A 61 15.72 2.38 -5.48
N GLY A 62 16.93 2.68 -5.98
CA GLY A 62 17.64 1.82 -6.93
C GLY A 62 17.03 1.78 -8.33
N LEU A 63 16.19 2.75 -8.71
CA LEU A 63 15.61 2.79 -10.06
C LEU A 63 16.66 3.23 -11.09
N VAL A 64 16.96 2.35 -12.04
CA VAL A 64 18.00 2.58 -13.06
C VAL A 64 17.46 2.85 -14.47
N GLY A 65 16.15 2.75 -14.66
CA GLY A 65 15.47 2.94 -15.94
C GLY A 65 13.99 2.59 -15.86
N ARG A 66 13.37 2.41 -17.03
CA ARG A 66 11.95 2.07 -17.14
C ARG A 66 11.68 0.64 -16.70
N THR A 67 10.78 0.48 -15.74
CA THR A 67 10.34 -0.81 -15.19
C THR A 67 8.86 -0.99 -15.51
N PRO A 68 8.37 -2.22 -15.81
CA PRO A 68 6.95 -2.48 -16.00
C PRO A 68 6.11 -1.92 -14.85
N GLY A 69 5.00 -1.27 -15.16
CA GLY A 69 4.31 -0.51 -14.12
C GLY A 69 2.93 -0.01 -14.44
N ILE A 70 2.28 0.53 -13.41
CA ILE A 70 0.90 1.00 -13.48
C ILE A 70 0.86 2.48 -13.11
N LEU A 71 0.24 3.28 -13.97
CA LEU A 71 -0.07 4.69 -13.69
C LEU A 71 -1.54 4.82 -13.28
N THR A 72 -1.81 5.57 -12.21
CA THR A 72 -3.17 5.85 -11.76
C THR A 72 -3.39 7.30 -11.35
N GLU A 73 -4.65 7.75 -11.42
CA GLU A 73 -5.06 9.05 -10.89
C GLU A 73 -5.30 9.02 -9.38
N LYS A 74 -5.84 7.91 -8.88
CA LYS A 74 -6.23 7.72 -7.48
C LYS A 74 -5.64 6.44 -6.96
N HIS A 75 -5.20 6.44 -5.72
CA HIS A 75 -4.41 5.33 -5.19
C HIS A 75 -5.20 4.02 -5.11
N ASP A 76 -6.47 4.11 -4.78
CA ASP A 76 -7.39 2.97 -4.72
C ASP A 76 -7.58 2.25 -6.06
N ALA A 77 -7.30 2.92 -7.18
CA ALA A 77 -7.31 2.29 -8.48
C ALA A 77 -6.25 1.17 -8.59
N LEU A 78 -5.15 1.23 -7.83
CA LEU A 78 -4.12 0.19 -7.83
C LEU A 78 -4.68 -1.17 -7.40
N PHE A 79 -5.59 -1.22 -6.41
CA PHE A 79 -6.21 -2.47 -6.01
C PHE A 79 -6.86 -3.19 -7.21
N TYR A 80 -7.61 -2.45 -8.02
CA TYR A 80 -8.29 -3.00 -9.19
C TYR A 80 -7.34 -3.31 -10.35
N ARG A 81 -6.26 -2.54 -10.51
CA ARG A 81 -5.23 -2.80 -11.53
C ARG A 81 -4.37 -4.01 -11.17
N TRP A 82 -3.94 -4.15 -9.92
CA TRP A 82 -3.27 -5.34 -9.40
C TRP A 82 -4.11 -6.60 -9.61
N ARG A 83 -5.41 -6.56 -9.29
CA ARG A 83 -6.32 -7.66 -9.61
C ARG A 83 -6.22 -8.06 -11.09
N GLY A 84 -6.31 -7.10 -11.99
CA GLY A 84 -6.27 -7.35 -13.43
C GLY A 84 -4.97 -8.02 -13.89
N VAL A 85 -3.81 -7.54 -13.42
CA VAL A 85 -2.51 -8.10 -13.79
C VAL A 85 -2.19 -9.43 -13.11
N ILE A 86 -2.79 -9.69 -11.93
CA ILE A 86 -2.76 -11.01 -11.28
C ILE A 86 -3.59 -12.01 -12.08
N ASP A 87 -4.83 -11.63 -12.42
CA ASP A 87 -5.76 -12.49 -13.17
C ASP A 87 -5.21 -12.83 -14.57
N SER A 88 -4.47 -11.91 -15.20
CA SER A 88 -3.81 -12.14 -16.48
C SER A 88 -2.47 -12.90 -16.37
N GLY A 89 -1.98 -13.18 -15.16
CA GLY A 89 -0.71 -13.87 -14.91
C GLY A 89 0.54 -13.02 -15.16
N VAL A 90 0.41 -11.70 -15.27
CA VAL A 90 1.54 -10.76 -15.44
C VAL A 90 2.27 -10.56 -14.10
N LEU A 91 1.52 -10.52 -13.00
CA LEU A 91 2.03 -10.40 -11.63
C LEU A 91 1.62 -11.64 -10.82
N ALA A 92 2.57 -12.26 -10.13
CA ALA A 92 2.28 -13.37 -9.23
C ALA A 92 2.11 -12.87 -7.78
N ALA A 93 1.00 -13.24 -7.14
CA ALA A 93 0.81 -13.07 -5.70
C ALA A 93 1.30 -14.30 -4.91
N PRO A 94 1.86 -14.13 -3.70
CA PRO A 94 2.08 -12.85 -3.03
C PRO A 94 3.33 -12.12 -3.53
N PHE A 95 3.42 -10.81 -3.29
CA PHE A 95 4.54 -9.93 -3.63
C PHE A 95 4.88 -8.97 -2.49
N HIS A 96 6.14 -8.50 -2.45
CA HIS A 96 6.61 -7.46 -1.55
C HIS A 96 6.14 -6.09 -2.05
N VAL A 97 5.78 -5.18 -1.14
CA VAL A 97 5.48 -3.78 -1.45
C VAL A 97 6.37 -2.86 -0.63
N THR A 98 7.13 -1.99 -1.31
CA THR A 98 7.64 -0.74 -0.73
C THR A 98 6.69 0.37 -1.14
N HIS A 99 6.05 1.02 -0.18
CA HIS A 99 5.05 2.07 -0.38
C HIS A 99 5.65 3.42 0.05
N LEU A 100 5.91 4.29 -0.93
CA LEU A 100 6.37 5.66 -0.74
C LEU A 100 5.16 6.59 -0.76
N ASP A 101 4.79 7.10 0.41
CA ASP A 101 3.54 7.85 0.57
C ASP A 101 3.64 8.79 1.78
N ALA A 102 2.82 9.83 1.82
CA ALA A 102 2.63 10.63 3.03
C ALA A 102 1.73 9.94 4.08
N HIS A 103 0.91 8.99 3.67
CA HIS A 103 -0.10 8.25 4.42
C HIS A 103 0.17 6.74 4.36
N ALA A 104 -0.24 5.99 5.40
CA ALA A 104 0.00 4.54 5.43
C ALA A 104 -0.97 3.75 4.54
N ASP A 105 -2.12 4.32 4.21
CA ASP A 105 -3.23 3.66 3.50
C ASP A 105 -3.70 2.34 4.14
N LEU A 106 -3.62 2.32 5.47
CA LEU A 106 -4.02 1.22 6.36
C LEU A 106 -5.33 1.49 7.12
N GLY A 107 -6.24 2.26 6.54
CA GLY A 107 -7.63 2.46 6.98
C GLY A 107 -7.95 3.82 7.62
N SER A 108 -6.98 4.72 7.72
CA SER A 108 -7.20 6.05 8.30
C SER A 108 -8.14 6.88 7.42
N GLY A 109 -9.07 7.61 8.04
CA GLY A 109 -9.97 8.52 7.33
C GLY A 109 -11.24 7.90 6.72
N ASP A 110 -11.42 6.57 6.74
CA ASP A 110 -12.59 5.91 6.18
C ASP A 110 -13.28 4.89 7.13
N LEU A 111 -14.28 4.16 6.62
CA LEU A 111 -14.99 3.08 7.33
C LEU A 111 -14.85 1.72 6.63
N GLY A 112 -14.05 1.62 5.56
CA GLY A 112 -13.84 0.39 4.80
C GLY A 112 -13.17 -0.70 5.63
N TYR A 113 -12.30 -0.35 6.59
CA TYR A 113 -11.77 -1.32 7.56
C TYR A 113 -12.90 -2.04 8.35
N LYS A 114 -14.04 -1.38 8.58
CA LYS A 114 -15.17 -2.01 9.28
C LYS A 114 -15.82 -3.09 8.43
N TYR A 115 -16.09 -2.78 7.16
CA TYR A 115 -16.59 -3.78 6.22
C TYR A 115 -15.60 -4.94 6.08
N LEU A 116 -14.32 -4.60 5.94
CA LEU A 116 -13.26 -5.58 5.81
C LEU A 116 -13.27 -6.58 6.98
N MET A 117 -13.16 -6.07 8.21
CA MET A 117 -12.99 -6.90 9.41
C MET A 117 -14.24 -7.63 9.87
N THR A 118 -15.43 -7.14 9.49
CA THR A 118 -16.72 -7.68 9.98
C THR A 118 -17.52 -8.41 8.92
N SER A 119 -17.08 -8.39 7.65
CA SER A 119 -17.82 -8.99 6.53
C SER A 119 -16.90 -9.61 5.49
N LEU A 120 -15.87 -8.91 5.01
CA LEU A 120 -15.01 -9.43 3.94
C LEU A 120 -14.17 -10.62 4.40
N LEU A 121 -13.58 -10.55 5.60
CA LEU A 121 -12.72 -11.60 6.13
C LEU A 121 -13.45 -12.94 6.40
N LEU A 122 -14.78 -12.94 6.48
CA LEU A 122 -15.59 -14.16 6.58
C LEU A 122 -15.57 -15.00 5.29
N ARG A 123 -15.24 -14.38 4.16
CA ARG A 123 -15.16 -15.05 2.84
C ARG A 123 -13.81 -15.73 2.66
N ASP A 124 -13.73 -16.70 1.75
CA ASP A 124 -12.43 -17.25 1.36
C ASP A 124 -11.57 -16.16 0.70
N HIS A 125 -10.27 -16.12 0.98
CA HIS A 125 -9.35 -15.12 0.41
C HIS A 125 -9.41 -15.00 -1.11
N ARG A 126 -9.72 -16.08 -1.84
CA ARG A 126 -9.85 -16.10 -3.29
C ARG A 126 -11.07 -15.35 -3.81
N GLU A 127 -12.05 -15.09 -2.94
CA GLU A 127 -13.30 -14.40 -3.27
C GLU A 127 -13.26 -12.91 -2.88
N ARG A 128 -12.22 -12.46 -2.15
CA ARG A 128 -12.15 -11.11 -1.57
C ARG A 128 -11.73 -10.03 -2.57
N SER A 129 -11.19 -10.42 -3.73
CA SER A 129 -10.75 -9.50 -4.80
C SER A 129 -11.91 -8.75 -5.47
N HIS A 130 -13.16 -9.11 -5.17
CA HIS A 130 -14.37 -8.41 -5.60
C HIS A 130 -15.17 -7.94 -4.37
N PRO A 131 -14.68 -6.93 -3.64
CA PRO A 131 -15.41 -6.40 -2.49
C PRO A 131 -16.75 -5.77 -2.94
N ASP A 132 -17.76 -5.93 -2.09
CA ASP A 132 -19.08 -5.34 -2.22
C ASP A 132 -19.49 -4.88 -0.82
N PRO A 133 -19.31 -3.58 -0.51
CA PRO A 133 -19.78 -2.44 -1.30
C PRO A 133 -18.82 -1.88 -2.36
N PRO A 134 -19.32 -1.07 -3.32
CA PRO A 134 -18.49 -0.34 -4.29
C PRO A 134 -17.49 0.62 -3.61
N PRO A 135 -16.46 1.09 -4.35
CA PRO A 135 -15.48 2.05 -3.83
C PRO A 135 -16.12 3.28 -3.16
N GLY A 136 -15.42 3.82 -2.15
CA GLY A 136 -15.89 4.93 -1.34
C GLY A 136 -15.97 4.56 0.14
N LYS A 137 -16.63 5.40 0.95
CA LYS A 137 -16.51 5.42 2.43
C LYS A 137 -16.58 4.07 3.17
N VAL A 138 -17.26 3.07 2.63
CA VAL A 138 -17.43 1.73 3.25
C VAL A 138 -16.76 0.62 2.42
N GLY A 139 -16.34 0.92 1.19
CA GLY A 139 -15.61 0.01 0.31
C GLY A 139 -14.11 0.33 0.28
N VAL A 140 -13.47 -0.03 -0.83
CA VAL A 140 -12.06 0.33 -1.09
C VAL A 140 -11.97 1.84 -1.31
N THR A 141 -10.97 2.47 -0.71
CA THR A 141 -10.63 3.91 -0.82
C THR A 141 -9.13 4.08 -0.82
N GLU A 142 -8.68 5.30 -1.14
CA GLU A 142 -7.26 5.68 -1.14
C GLU A 142 -6.65 5.34 0.23
N GLY A 143 -7.27 5.80 1.32
CA GLY A 143 -6.82 5.50 2.69
C GLY A 143 -6.86 4.04 3.18
N ASN A 144 -7.28 3.04 2.38
CA ASN A 144 -7.36 1.64 2.86
C ASN A 144 -7.03 0.52 1.87
N PHE A 145 -6.67 0.83 0.63
CA PHE A 145 -6.59 -0.18 -0.42
C PHE A 145 -5.54 -1.27 -0.12
N LEU A 146 -4.47 -0.93 0.61
CA LEU A 146 -3.47 -1.89 1.08
C LEU A 146 -4.04 -2.91 2.06
N LEU A 147 -4.98 -2.53 2.94
CA LEU A 147 -5.67 -3.51 3.80
C LEU A 147 -6.45 -4.53 2.98
N PHE A 148 -7.12 -4.09 1.92
CA PHE A 148 -7.85 -4.99 1.04
C PHE A 148 -6.90 -5.92 0.28
N ALA A 149 -5.75 -5.43 -0.17
CA ALA A 149 -4.72 -6.26 -0.80
C ALA A 149 -4.14 -7.31 0.17
N ILE A 150 -3.88 -6.93 1.43
CA ILE A 150 -3.48 -7.84 2.51
C ILE A 150 -4.58 -8.89 2.77
N ALA A 151 -5.85 -8.46 2.83
CA ALA A 151 -6.98 -9.38 3.03
C ALA A 151 -7.11 -10.40 1.88
N CYS A 152 -6.76 -10.01 0.65
CA CYS A 152 -6.69 -10.92 -0.51
C CYS A 152 -5.45 -11.82 -0.51
N ARG A 153 -4.53 -11.64 0.45
CA ARG A 153 -3.23 -12.31 0.56
C ARG A 153 -2.31 -12.05 -0.64
N TRP A 154 -2.39 -10.84 -1.20
CA TRP A 154 -1.52 -10.43 -2.29
C TRP A 154 -0.17 -9.91 -1.83
N ILE A 155 -0.11 -9.37 -0.61
CA ILE A 155 1.11 -8.77 -0.06
C ILE A 155 1.81 -9.79 0.86
N SER A 156 3.06 -10.11 0.58
CA SER A 156 3.90 -10.97 1.44
C SER A 156 4.44 -10.21 2.64
N ASP A 157 4.82 -8.95 2.42
CA ASP A 157 5.39 -8.02 3.39
C ASP A 157 5.31 -6.57 2.85
N LEU A 158 5.22 -5.61 3.76
CA LEU A 158 4.99 -4.20 3.46
C LEU A 158 6.02 -3.31 4.17
N SER A 159 6.70 -2.46 3.40
CA SER A 159 7.56 -1.38 3.90
C SER A 159 6.89 -0.04 3.60
N TYR A 160 6.49 0.71 4.63
CA TYR A 160 5.96 2.06 4.50
C TYR A 160 7.06 3.09 4.71
N ILE A 161 7.37 3.85 3.66
CA ILE A 161 8.42 4.87 3.67
C ILE A 161 7.76 6.24 3.56
N TYR A 162 7.82 7.01 4.64
CA TYR A 162 7.13 8.29 4.72
C TYR A 162 8.05 9.51 4.62
N GLY A 163 7.49 10.59 4.07
CA GLY A 163 8.07 11.91 3.98
C GLY A 163 8.16 12.65 5.32
N ASP A 164 8.58 13.92 5.29
CA ASP A 164 8.47 14.77 6.50
C ASP A 164 7.02 15.15 6.76
N GLY A 165 6.58 14.98 8.01
CA GLY A 165 5.20 15.27 8.41
C GLY A 165 4.20 14.16 8.11
N GLY A 166 4.63 13.08 7.44
CA GLY A 166 3.85 11.86 7.25
C GLY A 166 4.09 10.82 8.36
N GLY A 167 3.51 9.63 8.17
CA GLY A 167 3.58 8.50 9.09
C GLY A 167 2.68 8.62 10.32
N SER A 168 2.68 7.56 11.15
CA SER A 168 1.92 7.46 12.41
C SER A 168 0.39 7.51 12.27
N ASP A 169 -0.14 7.19 11.09
CA ASP A 169 -1.55 7.13 10.77
C ASP A 169 -2.09 5.68 10.68
N GLU A 170 -1.29 4.70 11.11
CA GLU A 170 -1.71 3.32 11.23
C GLU A 170 -2.82 3.13 12.27
N LEU A 171 -3.77 2.26 11.96
CA LEU A 171 -4.82 1.90 12.89
C LEU A 171 -4.37 0.78 13.82
N ARG A 172 -4.29 1.05 15.12
CA ARG A 172 -3.88 0.07 16.14
C ARG A 172 -4.49 -1.33 15.96
N PHE A 173 -5.75 -1.39 15.54
CA PHE A 173 -6.48 -2.65 15.42
C PHE A 173 -6.22 -3.46 14.14
N VAL A 174 -5.43 -2.94 13.20
CA VAL A 174 -4.94 -3.72 12.05
C VAL A 174 -3.59 -4.36 12.33
N MET A 175 -2.87 -3.84 13.33
CA MET A 175 -1.56 -4.36 13.76
C MET A 175 -1.69 -5.62 14.60
N GLN A 176 -0.71 -6.52 14.51
CA GLN A 176 -0.69 -7.74 15.29
C GLN A 176 -0.76 -7.45 16.80
N GLY A 177 -1.59 -8.24 17.50
CA GLY A 177 -1.83 -8.04 18.93
C GLY A 177 -2.50 -6.72 19.30
N PHE A 178 -3.03 -5.99 18.31
CA PHE A 178 -3.59 -4.65 18.47
C PHE A 178 -2.57 -3.66 19.07
N ASN A 179 -1.33 -3.74 18.60
CA ASN A 179 -0.19 -2.96 19.08
C ASN A 179 0.45 -2.17 17.93
N LEU A 180 0.48 -0.84 18.03
CA LEU A 180 1.10 0.02 17.00
C LEU A 180 2.61 -0.20 16.86
N GLU A 181 3.27 -0.70 17.90
CA GLU A 181 4.71 -0.99 17.88
C GLU A 181 5.03 -2.38 17.29
N SER A 182 4.04 -3.07 16.71
CA SER A 182 4.25 -4.40 16.14
C SER A 182 4.96 -4.32 14.79
N ASP A 183 5.86 -5.27 14.54
CA ASP A 183 6.56 -5.46 13.26
C ASP A 183 5.73 -6.25 12.23
N SER A 184 4.42 -6.34 12.44
CA SER A 184 3.52 -7.04 11.54
C SER A 184 2.07 -6.55 11.64
N ILE A 185 1.40 -6.60 10.49
CA ILE A 185 -0.04 -6.43 10.34
C ILE A 185 -0.69 -7.79 10.51
N GLN A 186 -1.78 -7.88 11.27
CA GLN A 186 -2.56 -9.10 11.37
C GLN A 186 -4.05 -8.77 11.46
N LEU A 187 -4.73 -8.90 10.33
CA LEU A 187 -6.15 -8.61 10.22
C LEU A 187 -6.97 -9.62 11.04
N ALA A 188 -7.89 -9.10 11.85
CA ALA A 188 -8.71 -9.89 12.75
C ALA A 188 -10.18 -9.84 12.33
N CYS A 189 -10.76 -11.00 12.02
CA CYS A 189 -12.19 -11.12 11.77
C CYS A 189 -12.94 -11.10 13.10
N MET A 190 -13.91 -10.20 13.22
CA MET A 190 -14.70 -10.06 14.44
C MET A 190 -16.08 -9.48 14.16
N SER A 191 -17.00 -9.66 15.11
CA SER A 191 -18.34 -9.06 15.00
C SER A 191 -18.28 -7.52 15.02
N PRO A 192 -19.26 -6.83 14.38
CA PRO A 192 -19.36 -5.37 14.44
C PRO A 192 -19.39 -4.79 15.86
N LYS A 193 -19.98 -5.53 16.81
CA LYS A 193 -20.03 -5.14 18.22
C LYS A 193 -18.65 -5.11 18.86
N GLU A 194 -17.83 -6.12 18.61
CA GLU A 194 -16.46 -6.20 19.15
C GLU A 194 -15.58 -5.12 18.53
N LEU A 195 -15.67 -4.91 17.21
CA LEU A 195 -14.94 -3.84 16.54
C LEU A 195 -15.33 -2.45 17.08
N SER A 196 -16.64 -2.19 17.22
CA SER A 196 -17.11 -0.92 17.79
C SER A 196 -16.61 -0.71 19.22
N ALA A 197 -16.61 -1.76 20.06
CA ALA A 197 -16.10 -1.66 21.42
C ALA A 197 -14.60 -1.34 21.44
N MET A 198 -13.83 -1.95 20.55
CA MET A 198 -12.39 -1.72 20.43
C MET A 198 -12.05 -0.30 19.96
N VAL A 199 -12.81 0.25 19.01
CA VAL A 199 -12.66 1.63 18.53
C VAL A 199 -13.03 2.63 19.62
N SER A 200 -14.15 2.41 20.33
CA SER A 200 -14.63 3.33 21.37
C SER A 200 -13.89 3.22 22.70
N SER A 201 -13.19 2.11 22.97
CA SER A 201 -12.48 1.89 24.23
C SER A 201 -11.15 1.17 24.01
N PRO A 202 -10.10 1.90 23.58
CA PRO A 202 -8.84 1.27 23.21
C PRO A 202 -8.16 0.48 24.34
N ARG A 203 -8.33 0.93 25.60
CA ARG A 203 -7.82 0.25 26.81
C ARG A 203 -8.83 -0.75 27.42
N GLY A 204 -9.86 -1.11 26.65
CA GLY A 204 -10.90 -2.04 27.07
C GLY A 204 -10.39 -3.49 27.13
N ARG A 205 -11.33 -4.41 27.39
CA ARG A 205 -11.03 -5.84 27.34
C ARG A 205 -10.57 -6.28 25.94
N PRO A 206 -9.79 -7.37 25.83
CA PRO A 206 -9.51 -7.98 24.53
C PRO A 206 -10.80 -8.31 23.77
N PRO A 207 -10.83 -8.09 22.44
CA PRO A 207 -11.99 -8.43 21.62
C PRO A 207 -12.12 -9.94 21.47
N SER A 208 -13.35 -10.42 21.30
CA SER A 208 -13.58 -11.79 20.81
C SER A 208 -13.30 -11.83 19.31
N ILE A 209 -12.32 -12.65 18.91
CA ILE A 209 -11.90 -12.80 17.51
C ILE A 209 -12.45 -14.13 16.97
N GLU A 210 -13.01 -14.08 15.76
CA GLU A 210 -13.52 -15.27 15.07
C GLU A 210 -12.37 -16.04 14.41
N HIS A 211 -11.52 -15.34 13.67
CA HIS A 211 -10.23 -15.84 13.19
C HIS A 211 -9.26 -14.70 12.90
N LEU A 212 -7.98 -15.06 12.81
CA LEU A 212 -6.90 -14.17 12.41
C LEU A 212 -6.43 -14.56 11.01
N GLU A 213 -6.14 -13.56 10.18
CA GLU A 213 -5.37 -13.79 8.95
C GLU A 213 -3.90 -14.10 9.29
N PRO A 214 -3.14 -14.66 8.33
CA PRO A 214 -1.69 -14.72 8.44
C PRO A 214 -1.10 -13.33 8.73
N ALA A 215 -0.10 -13.27 9.61
CA ALA A 215 0.62 -12.03 9.86
C ALA A 215 1.46 -11.66 8.63
N VAL A 216 1.44 -10.38 8.25
CA VAL A 216 2.23 -9.79 7.17
C VAL A 216 3.31 -8.93 7.82
N PRO A 217 4.61 -9.21 7.63
CA PRO A 217 5.68 -8.36 8.12
C PRO A 217 5.50 -6.92 7.67
N TYR A 218 5.73 -6.00 8.60
CA TYR A 218 5.51 -4.58 8.43
C TYR A 218 6.65 -3.78 9.04
N ASN A 219 7.14 -2.80 8.31
CA ASN A 219 8.06 -1.80 8.85
C ASN A 219 7.68 -0.43 8.30
N SER A 220 7.79 0.58 9.14
CA SER A 220 7.56 1.97 8.77
C SER A 220 8.79 2.80 9.13
N GLN A 221 9.28 3.65 8.21
CA GLN A 221 10.40 4.53 8.50
C GLN A 221 10.41 5.80 7.66
N ASN A 222 11.07 6.84 8.18
CA ASN A 222 11.31 8.06 7.42
C ASN A 222 12.26 7.80 6.25
N TRP A 223 11.96 8.42 5.11
CA TRP A 223 12.72 8.27 3.86
C TRP A 223 14.24 8.49 4.00
N ARG A 224 14.69 9.32 4.94
CA ARG A 224 16.13 9.55 5.19
C ARG A 224 16.89 8.32 5.65
N ASN A 225 16.18 7.35 6.23
CA ASN A 225 16.77 6.10 6.71
C ASN A 225 16.56 4.95 5.71
N PHE A 226 15.87 5.22 4.59
CA PHE A 226 15.52 4.19 3.62
C PHE A 226 16.60 4.02 2.56
N GLN A 227 16.91 2.75 2.30
CA GLN A 227 17.70 2.30 1.17
C GLN A 227 17.11 0.96 0.71
N ALA A 228 16.71 0.88 -0.56
CA ALA A 228 16.30 -0.37 -1.18
C ALA A 228 17.48 -1.35 -1.17
N ASP A 229 17.23 -2.56 -0.69
CA ASP A 229 18.21 -3.64 -0.60
C ASP A 229 18.30 -4.47 -1.88
N GLN A 230 17.25 -4.41 -2.72
CA GLN A 230 17.06 -5.22 -3.92
C GLN A 230 16.27 -4.42 -4.98
N PRO A 231 16.46 -4.71 -6.27
CA PRO A 231 15.71 -4.07 -7.35
C PRO A 231 14.21 -4.40 -7.28
N TYR A 232 13.41 -3.57 -7.94
CA TYR A 232 11.97 -3.76 -8.10
C TYR A 232 11.63 -4.37 -9.46
N ASP A 233 10.67 -5.28 -9.48
CA ASP A 233 10.16 -5.91 -10.69
C ASP A 233 9.03 -5.09 -11.32
N PHE A 234 8.31 -4.31 -10.48
CA PHE A 234 7.21 -3.46 -10.88
C PHE A 234 7.26 -2.11 -10.17
N VAL A 235 6.84 -1.04 -10.86
CA VAL A 235 6.70 0.30 -10.28
C VAL A 235 5.28 0.83 -10.51
N CYS A 236 4.61 1.24 -9.45
CA CYS A 236 3.32 1.92 -9.51
C CYS A 236 3.52 3.41 -9.20
N LEU A 237 2.83 4.28 -9.93
CA LEU A 237 2.82 5.72 -9.66
C LEU A 237 1.38 6.23 -9.69
N THR A 238 1.01 6.90 -8.60
CA THR A 238 -0.30 7.49 -8.39
C THR A 238 -0.17 9.01 -8.34
N ARG A 239 -1.06 9.74 -9.02
CA ARG A 239 -1.05 11.21 -9.04
C ARG A 239 -1.71 11.84 -7.80
N SER A 240 -2.72 11.18 -7.22
CA SER A 240 -3.48 11.59 -6.03
C SER A 240 -3.82 13.09 -5.99
N PRO A 241 -4.63 13.59 -6.94
CA PRO A 241 -4.87 15.02 -7.10
C PRO A 241 -5.52 15.68 -5.87
N GLN A 242 -6.18 14.92 -4.99
CA GLN A 242 -6.74 15.46 -3.74
C GLN A 242 -5.67 15.74 -2.69
N TYR A 243 -4.52 15.10 -2.79
CA TYR A 243 -3.39 15.18 -1.87
C TYR A 243 -2.19 15.93 -2.48
N SER A 244 -2.19 16.12 -3.80
CA SER A 244 -1.12 16.79 -4.54
C SER A 244 -1.60 18.08 -5.24
N PRO A 245 -0.94 19.23 -5.02
CA PRO A 245 -1.25 20.47 -5.75
C PRO A 245 -0.96 20.29 -7.24
N ALA A 246 -1.57 21.12 -8.10
CA ALA A 246 -1.33 21.08 -9.56
C ALA A 246 0.15 21.30 -9.94
N THR A 247 0.94 21.94 -9.07
CA THR A 247 2.39 22.12 -9.25
C THR A 247 3.18 20.82 -9.13
N ALA A 248 2.58 19.72 -8.67
CA ALA A 248 3.21 18.40 -8.61
C ALA A 248 3.10 17.62 -9.93
N ASP A 249 2.19 18.02 -10.84
CA ASP A 249 1.96 17.30 -12.10
C ASP A 249 3.24 17.17 -12.96
N PRO A 250 4.11 18.21 -13.12
CA PRO A 250 5.36 18.04 -13.85
C PRO A 250 6.26 16.95 -13.28
N LEU A 251 6.32 16.81 -11.95
CA LEU A 251 7.10 15.76 -11.30
C LEU A 251 6.52 14.36 -11.60
N PHE A 252 5.19 14.22 -11.57
CA PHE A 252 4.54 12.97 -11.96
C PHE A 252 4.92 12.56 -13.39
N GLU A 253 4.82 13.49 -14.34
CA GLU A 253 5.13 13.20 -15.75
C GLU A 253 6.60 12.77 -15.93
N VAL A 254 7.53 13.47 -15.27
CA VAL A 254 8.96 13.14 -15.35
C VAL A 254 9.27 11.78 -14.71
N ILE A 255 8.66 11.45 -13.57
CA ILE A 255 8.84 10.11 -12.95
C ILE A 255 8.28 9.03 -13.87
N ALA A 256 7.08 9.23 -14.42
CA ALA A 256 6.44 8.29 -15.33
C ALA A 256 7.30 8.06 -16.58
N ASP A 257 7.81 9.11 -17.20
CA ASP A 257 8.64 9.04 -18.41
C ASP A 257 9.98 8.34 -18.15
N LEU A 258 10.62 8.60 -17.01
CA LEU A 258 11.94 8.06 -16.72
C LEU A 258 11.91 6.61 -16.23
N PHE A 259 10.90 6.24 -15.45
CA PHE A 259 10.95 5.01 -14.64
C PHE A 259 9.83 4.02 -14.91
N ILE A 260 8.79 4.37 -15.66
CA ILE A 260 7.61 3.50 -15.80
C ILE A 260 7.37 3.12 -17.24
N GLU A 261 7.34 1.82 -17.51
CA GLU A 261 6.83 1.21 -18.74
C GLU A 261 5.39 0.75 -18.51
N PRO A 262 4.37 1.51 -18.94
CA PRO A 262 2.98 1.22 -18.58
C PRO A 262 2.47 -0.09 -19.17
N ILE A 263 1.70 -0.83 -18.35
CA ILE A 263 1.03 -2.09 -18.73
C ILE A 263 -0.49 -2.08 -18.52
#